data_AF-A0A3R6ZQ07-F1
#
_entry.id   AF-A0A3R6ZQ07-F1
#
_cell.length_a   1.000
_cell.length_b   1.000
_cell.length_c   1.000
_cell.angle_alpha   90.00
_cell.angle_beta   90.00
_cell.angle_gamma   90.00
#
_symmetry.space_group_name_H-M   'P 1'
#
loop_
_entity.id
_entity.type
_entity.pdbx_description
1 polymer ?
#
loop_
_entity_poly.entity_id
_entity_poly.type
_entity_poly.pdbx_seq_one_letter_code
_entity_poly.pdbx_strand_id
1 'polypeptide(L)'
;MPGPSKRLTLHQKQVIREYYKKITPANMSLLRPWVVEQFGFAPHRTTLLRLVKDTRQWNFIATKTAETRRNILPPRYPELEQQLYIWIKRANDRHCCLTGSIILRKAQQLAENMSLDVSSARPRAFGNIDLTEMSFLYRSNRKAWMTIALFGDWIRDLNDDMSHRNKSILLLLDNASSHKTIDVELTNVRVLLLPPNTTSVLQPLDAGIIAALKRHYQRRQLDYVISRLDSESPHLAALSENLYAVDLLTAIRWLDDSWSAVSPKVIQNCWNHTGVLPEKSLSSQLGALRLRLMASIRDFLN
;
A
#
# COMPACT_ATOMS: atom_id res chain seq x y z
N MET A 1 43.55 13.35 -6.12
CA MET A 1 42.17 12.99 -5.74
C MET A 1 41.23 13.46 -6.85
N PRO A 2 40.52 12.59 -7.58
CA PRO A 2 39.46 13.07 -8.46
C PRO A 2 38.36 13.66 -7.58
N GLY A 3 38.06 14.94 -7.77
CA GLY A 3 37.08 15.68 -6.98
C GLY A 3 35.66 15.09 -7.04
N PRO A 4 34.73 15.59 -6.21
CA PRO A 4 33.38 15.05 -6.08
C PRO A 4 32.69 14.94 -7.46
N SER A 5 32.15 13.76 -7.74
CA SER A 5 31.48 13.43 -9.01
C SER A 5 30.28 14.35 -9.25
N LYS A 6 30.48 15.40 -10.05
CA LYS A 6 29.41 16.32 -10.47
C LYS A 6 28.48 15.61 -11.45
N ARG A 7 27.19 15.56 -11.10
CA ARG A 7 26.14 15.02 -11.98
C ARG A 7 25.74 16.05 -13.03
N LEU A 8 25.74 15.63 -14.30
CA LEU A 8 25.33 16.45 -15.45
C LEU A 8 23.86 16.91 -15.32
N THR A 9 23.62 18.20 -15.59
CA THR A 9 22.29 18.79 -15.72
C THR A 9 21.67 18.42 -17.08
N LEU A 10 20.37 18.60 -17.24
CA LEU A 10 19.70 18.27 -18.50
C LEU A 10 20.19 19.15 -19.64
N HIS A 11 20.46 20.44 -19.36
CA HIS A 11 21.05 21.34 -20.33
C HIS A 11 22.44 20.85 -20.79
N GLN A 12 23.32 20.52 -19.84
CA GLN A 12 24.65 19.97 -20.16
C GLN A 12 24.53 18.67 -20.97
N LYS A 13 23.59 17.79 -20.61
CA LYS A 13 23.29 16.56 -21.34
C LYS A 13 22.89 16.83 -22.80
N GLN A 14 22.08 17.86 -23.05
CA GLN A 14 21.66 18.26 -24.39
C GLN A 14 22.82 18.82 -25.21
N VAL A 15 23.59 19.75 -24.65
CA VAL A 15 24.74 20.37 -25.29
C VAL A 15 25.77 19.32 -25.74
N ILE A 16 26.05 18.34 -24.89
CA ILE A 16 26.97 17.23 -25.22
C ILE A 16 26.43 16.38 -26.38
N ARG A 17 25.12 16.11 -26.43
CA ARG A 17 24.51 15.35 -27.53
C ARG A 17 24.57 16.12 -28.86
N GLU A 18 24.27 17.40 -28.83
CA GLU A 18 24.31 18.25 -30.02
C GLU A 18 25.73 18.40 -30.56
N TYR A 19 26.71 18.57 -29.67
CA TYR A 19 28.12 18.58 -30.05
C TYR A 19 28.53 17.24 -30.68
N TYR A 20 28.21 16.11 -30.05
CA TYR A 20 28.57 14.79 -30.59
C TYR A 20 27.95 14.52 -31.97
N LYS A 21 26.72 14.98 -32.23
CA LYS A 21 26.09 14.88 -33.56
C LYS A 21 26.81 15.68 -34.65
N LYS A 22 27.53 16.75 -34.29
CA LYS A 22 28.29 17.60 -35.23
C LYS A 22 29.69 17.04 -35.53
N ILE A 23 30.25 16.20 -34.65
CA ILE A 23 31.58 15.60 -34.85
C ILE A 23 31.51 14.54 -35.95
N THR A 24 32.29 14.72 -37.01
CA THR A 24 32.46 13.73 -38.09
C THR A 24 33.95 13.42 -38.28
N PRO A 25 34.41 12.16 -38.12
CA PRO A 25 33.65 10.98 -37.70
C PRO A 25 33.37 10.99 -36.20
N ALA A 26 32.19 10.50 -35.81
CA ALA A 26 31.72 10.52 -34.43
C ALA A 26 32.62 9.68 -33.50
N ASN A 27 33.55 10.34 -32.80
CA ASN A 27 34.58 9.67 -32.00
C ASN A 27 34.44 9.99 -30.50
N MET A 28 34.23 8.96 -29.69
CA MET A 28 34.09 9.06 -28.23
C MET A 28 35.37 9.59 -27.54
N SER A 29 36.54 9.35 -28.14
CA SER A 29 37.83 9.81 -27.62
C SER A 29 37.98 11.33 -27.71
N LEU A 30 37.30 11.99 -28.66
CA LEU A 30 37.29 13.45 -28.82
C LEU A 30 36.21 14.13 -27.96
N LEU A 31 35.15 13.40 -27.61
CA LEU A 31 34.06 13.94 -26.80
C LEU A 31 34.50 14.24 -25.36
N ARG A 32 35.28 13.35 -24.74
CA ARG A 32 35.66 13.48 -23.33
C ARG A 32 36.54 14.71 -23.05
N PRO A 33 37.62 15.00 -23.80
CA PRO A 33 38.42 16.21 -23.62
C PRO A 33 37.59 17.49 -23.75
N TRP A 34 36.71 17.56 -24.75
CA TRP A 34 35.84 18.71 -24.96
C TRP A 34 34.87 18.94 -23.78
N VAL A 35 34.28 17.87 -23.24
CA VAL A 35 33.39 17.97 -22.05
C VAL A 35 34.13 18.53 -20.83
N VAL A 36 35.41 18.15 -20.65
CA VAL A 36 36.25 18.66 -19.57
C VAL A 36 36.54 20.14 -19.74
N GLU A 37 36.84 20.57 -20.96
CA GLU A 37 37.08 21.98 -21.30
C GLU A 37 35.83 22.84 -21.09
N GLN A 38 34.66 22.38 -21.53
CA GLN A 38 33.42 23.15 -21.46
C GLN A 38 32.82 23.24 -20.06
N PHE A 39 32.89 22.18 -19.26
CA PHE A 39 32.17 22.10 -17.97
C PHE A 39 33.09 21.98 -16.75
N GLY A 40 34.41 21.86 -16.94
CA GLY A 40 35.38 21.80 -15.86
C GLY A 40 35.35 20.51 -15.02
N PHE A 41 34.75 19.42 -15.54
CA PHE A 41 34.80 18.10 -14.90
C PHE A 41 34.75 16.96 -15.93
N ALA A 42 35.20 15.78 -15.52
CA ALA A 42 35.30 14.60 -16.39
C ALA A 42 34.24 13.54 -16.03
N PRO A 43 33.09 13.46 -16.75
CA PRO A 43 32.14 12.37 -16.58
C PRO A 43 32.77 11.00 -16.91
N HIS A 44 32.27 9.95 -16.26
CA HIS A 44 32.73 8.59 -16.53
C HIS A 44 32.37 8.15 -17.96
N ARG A 45 33.23 7.34 -18.60
CA ARG A 45 33.06 6.86 -19.99
C ARG A 45 31.69 6.22 -20.23
N THR A 46 31.21 5.38 -19.30
CA THR A 46 29.89 4.73 -19.41
C THR A 46 28.71 5.72 -19.34
N THR A 47 28.91 6.90 -18.74
CA THR A 47 27.90 7.96 -18.68
C THR A 47 27.78 8.64 -20.04
N LEU A 48 28.90 8.99 -20.68
CA LEU A 48 28.91 9.59 -22.02
C LEU A 48 28.35 8.61 -23.08
N LEU A 49 28.70 7.33 -22.99
CA LEU A 49 28.15 6.29 -23.86
C LEU A 49 26.63 6.17 -23.74
N ARG A 50 26.10 6.12 -22.50
CA ARG A 50 24.65 6.11 -22.26
C ARG A 50 23.98 7.38 -22.76
N LEU A 51 24.64 8.53 -22.59
CA LEU A 51 24.11 9.82 -22.96
C LEU A 51 23.91 9.96 -24.48
N VAL A 52 24.91 9.53 -25.24
CA VAL A 52 24.92 9.59 -26.71
C VAL A 52 23.92 8.60 -27.31
N LYS A 53 23.76 7.42 -26.71
CA LYS A 53 22.79 6.40 -27.15
C LYS A 53 21.35 6.69 -26.74
N ASP A 54 21.12 7.65 -25.85
CA ASP A 54 19.79 7.98 -25.35
C ASP A 54 19.03 8.86 -26.36
N THR A 55 18.04 8.25 -27.00
CA THR A 55 17.20 8.81 -28.07
C THR A 55 16.02 9.64 -27.54
N ARG A 56 15.83 9.75 -26.22
CA ARG A 56 14.73 10.53 -25.63
C ARG A 56 14.89 12.02 -25.92
N GLN A 57 13.82 12.63 -26.42
CA GLN A 57 13.73 14.07 -26.67
C GLN A 57 13.31 14.80 -25.40
N TRP A 58 13.93 15.95 -25.14
CA TRP A 58 13.73 16.75 -23.92
C TRP A 58 13.17 18.15 -24.23
N ASN A 59 12.68 18.34 -25.46
CA ASN A 59 12.33 19.64 -26.04
C ASN A 59 11.15 20.35 -25.34
N PHE A 60 10.46 19.66 -24.44
CA PHE A 60 9.31 20.16 -23.69
C PHE A 60 9.69 20.87 -22.37
N ILE A 61 10.98 20.92 -22.01
CA ILE A 61 11.43 21.47 -20.72
C ILE A 61 11.85 22.93 -20.90
N ALA A 62 11.36 23.80 -20.02
CA ALA A 62 11.80 25.18 -19.96
C ALA A 62 13.31 25.29 -19.64
N THR A 63 14.04 26.16 -20.34
CA THR A 63 15.50 26.33 -20.24
C THR A 63 16.00 26.48 -18.79
N LYS A 64 15.34 27.34 -18.01
CA LYS A 64 15.66 27.56 -16.57
C LYS A 64 15.56 26.28 -15.73
N THR A 65 14.64 25.37 -16.08
CA THR A 65 14.47 24.10 -15.37
C THR A 65 15.54 23.10 -15.80
N ALA A 66 15.94 23.11 -17.08
CA ALA A 66 16.97 22.23 -17.63
C ALA A 66 18.38 22.52 -17.06
N GLU A 67 18.63 23.75 -16.63
CA GLU A 67 19.88 24.18 -15.99
C GLU A 67 20.09 23.54 -14.60
N THR A 68 19.00 23.30 -13.85
CA THR A 68 19.08 22.84 -12.45
C THR A 68 18.75 21.35 -12.30
N ARG A 69 17.81 20.83 -13.09
CA ARG A 69 17.40 19.43 -13.05
C ARG A 69 18.47 18.52 -13.66
N ARG A 70 18.63 17.34 -13.07
CA ARG A 70 19.62 16.33 -13.49
C ARG A 70 18.99 15.10 -14.13
N ASN A 71 17.81 14.69 -13.67
CA ASN A 71 17.05 13.56 -14.19
C ASN A 71 15.59 13.94 -14.33
N ILE A 72 14.93 13.38 -15.34
CA ILE A 72 13.48 13.44 -15.52
C ILE A 72 13.00 12.03 -15.82
N LEU A 73 11.91 11.65 -15.15
CA LEU A 73 11.14 10.47 -15.48
C LEU A 73 10.07 10.88 -16.49
N PRO A 74 9.77 10.05 -17.50
CA PRO A 74 8.60 10.30 -18.35
C PRO A 74 7.34 10.38 -17.47
N PRO A 75 6.37 11.21 -17.86
CA PRO A 75 5.11 11.34 -17.14
C PRO A 75 4.37 10.01 -17.12
N ARG A 76 3.78 9.64 -15.96
CA ARG A 76 3.04 8.38 -15.81
C ARG A 76 1.77 8.36 -16.66
N TYR A 77 1.14 9.53 -16.83
CA TYR A 77 -0.05 9.74 -17.64
C TYR A 77 0.19 10.92 -18.58
N PRO A 78 0.87 10.71 -19.73
CA PRO A 78 1.28 11.80 -20.63
C PRO A 78 0.12 12.68 -21.11
N GLU A 79 -1.01 12.06 -21.46
CA GLU A 79 -2.20 12.76 -21.96
C GLU A 79 -2.86 13.63 -20.87
N LEU A 80 -2.94 13.10 -19.64
CA LEU A 80 -3.45 13.84 -18.49
C LEU A 80 -2.59 15.06 -18.18
N GLU A 81 -1.26 14.87 -18.12
CA GLU A 81 -0.32 15.96 -17.87
C GLU A 81 -0.36 17.01 -18.99
N GLN A 82 -0.52 16.59 -20.25
CA GLN A 82 -0.69 17.50 -21.38
C GLN A 82 -1.97 18.34 -21.26
N GLN A 83 -3.11 17.72 -20.96
CA GLN A 83 -4.37 18.45 -20.78
C GLN A 83 -4.31 19.40 -19.59
N LEU A 84 -3.68 18.98 -18.49
CA LEU A 84 -3.48 19.83 -17.32
C LEU A 84 -2.57 21.03 -17.65
N TYR A 85 -1.49 20.81 -18.41
CA TYR A 85 -0.60 21.87 -18.87
C TYR A 85 -1.32 22.90 -19.75
N ILE A 86 -2.11 22.44 -20.74
CA ILE A 86 -2.91 23.33 -21.61
C ILE A 86 -3.86 24.17 -20.76
N TRP A 87 -4.50 23.57 -19.77
CA TRP A 87 -5.40 24.28 -18.86
C TRP A 87 -4.66 25.31 -17.98
N ILE A 88 -3.51 24.96 -17.41
CA ILE A 88 -2.67 25.88 -16.62
C ILE A 88 -2.26 27.07 -17.48
N LYS A 89 -1.81 26.83 -18.72
CA LYS A 89 -1.41 27.90 -19.64
C LYS A 89 -2.55 28.87 -19.91
N ARG A 90 -3.74 28.37 -20.25
CA ARG A 90 -4.94 29.20 -20.46
C ARG A 90 -5.34 30.01 -19.23
N ALA A 91 -5.18 29.46 -18.04
CA ALA A 91 -5.50 30.16 -16.79
C ALA A 91 -4.45 31.24 -16.47
N ASN A 92 -3.16 30.97 -16.70
CA ASN A 92 -2.10 31.96 -16.57
C ASN A 92 -2.24 33.12 -17.57
N ASP A 93 -2.61 32.83 -18.82
CA ASP A 93 -2.86 33.84 -19.87
C ASP A 93 -4.03 34.77 -19.50
N ARG A 94 -4.94 34.32 -18.63
CA ARG A 94 -6.05 35.10 -18.06
C ARG A 94 -5.71 35.77 -16.73
N HIS A 95 -4.45 35.72 -16.31
CA HIS A 95 -3.98 36.24 -15.03
C HIS A 95 -4.68 35.64 -13.80
N CYS A 96 -5.20 34.41 -13.90
CA CYS A 96 -5.80 33.71 -12.75
C CYS A 96 -4.69 33.21 -11.80
N CYS A 97 -4.86 33.46 -10.50
CA CYS A 97 -3.95 32.89 -9.49
C CYS A 97 -4.22 31.39 -9.32
N LEU A 98 -3.26 30.56 -9.72
CA LEU A 98 -3.32 29.11 -9.56
C LEU A 98 -2.51 28.67 -8.34
N THR A 99 -3.21 28.21 -7.30
CA THR A 99 -2.58 27.52 -6.17
C THR A 99 -2.43 26.03 -6.46
N GLY A 100 -1.50 25.36 -5.77
CA GLY A 100 -1.28 23.92 -5.92
C GLY A 100 -2.56 23.09 -5.72
N SER A 101 -3.44 23.51 -4.81
CA SER A 101 -4.74 22.86 -4.54
C SER A 101 -5.69 22.93 -5.73
N ILE A 102 -5.73 24.06 -6.43
CA ILE A 102 -6.58 24.24 -7.63
C ILE A 102 -6.09 23.35 -8.76
N ILE A 103 -4.77 23.29 -8.96
CA ILE A 103 -4.15 22.43 -9.98
C ILE A 103 -4.44 20.95 -9.67
N LEU A 104 -4.30 20.54 -8.41
CA LEU A 104 -4.61 19.17 -7.97
C LEU A 104 -6.08 18.81 -8.21
N ARG A 105 -7.02 19.70 -7.86
CA ARG A 105 -8.45 19.45 -8.08
C ARG A 105 -8.77 19.33 -9.56
N LYS A 106 -8.14 20.14 -10.41
CA LYS A 106 -8.34 20.04 -11.87
C LYS A 106 -7.74 18.75 -12.45
N ALA A 107 -6.59 18.32 -11.95
CA ALA A 107 -5.98 17.06 -12.35
C ALA A 107 -6.90 15.86 -12.04
N GLN A 108 -7.54 15.85 -10.88
CA GLN A 108 -8.53 14.83 -10.51
C GLN A 108 -9.72 14.80 -11.49
N GLN A 109 -10.32 15.97 -11.77
CA GLN A 109 -11.44 16.06 -12.72
C GLN A 109 -11.06 15.57 -14.12
N LEU A 110 -9.87 15.95 -14.61
CA LEU A 110 -9.40 15.49 -15.92
C LEU A 110 -9.18 13.97 -15.93
N ALA A 111 -8.66 13.41 -14.85
CA ALA A 111 -8.45 11.97 -14.75
C ALA A 111 -9.77 11.19 -14.65
N GLU A 112 -10.76 11.68 -13.90
CA GLU A 112 -12.12 11.12 -13.85
C GLU A 112 -12.75 11.09 -15.24
N ASN A 113 -12.66 12.20 -15.99
CA ASN A 113 -13.18 12.30 -17.36
C ASN A 113 -12.47 11.36 -18.35
N MET A 114 -11.21 11.02 -18.07
CA MET A 114 -10.43 10.06 -18.86
C MET A 114 -10.55 8.62 -18.34
N SER A 115 -11.38 8.39 -17.32
CA SER A 115 -11.48 7.10 -16.61
C SER A 115 -10.13 6.57 -16.12
N LEU A 116 -9.21 7.47 -15.75
CA LEU A 116 -7.90 7.14 -15.21
C LEU A 116 -7.97 7.03 -13.69
N ASP A 117 -7.58 5.88 -13.14
CA ASP A 117 -7.33 5.75 -11.71
C ASP A 117 -6.00 6.40 -11.33
N VAL A 118 -6.04 7.71 -11.05
CA VAL A 118 -4.93 8.51 -10.52
C VAL A 118 -4.85 8.53 -9.00
N SER A 119 -5.71 7.76 -8.32
CA SER A 119 -5.72 7.71 -6.88
C SER A 119 -4.36 7.19 -6.35
N SER A 120 -3.91 7.74 -5.23
CA SER A 120 -2.90 7.10 -4.38
C SER A 120 -3.35 5.75 -3.81
N ALA A 121 -4.54 5.27 -4.21
CA ALA A 121 -5.12 3.97 -3.88
C ALA A 121 -4.21 2.79 -4.18
N ARG A 122 -3.22 2.93 -5.08
CA ARG A 122 -2.20 1.91 -5.29
C ARG A 122 -0.80 2.43 -4.90
N PRO A 123 -0.34 2.12 -3.68
CA PRO A 123 1.03 2.36 -3.23
C PRO A 123 2.07 1.88 -4.25
N ARG A 124 3.12 2.69 -4.47
CA ARG A 124 4.23 2.34 -5.38
C ARG A 124 4.87 0.99 -5.03
N ALA A 125 4.83 0.61 -3.75
CA ALA A 125 5.34 -0.68 -3.25
C ALA A 125 4.69 -1.90 -3.95
N PHE A 126 3.46 -1.77 -4.47
CA PHE A 126 2.79 -2.88 -5.16
C PHE A 126 3.28 -3.08 -6.61
N GLY A 127 4.04 -2.14 -7.16
CA GLY A 127 4.59 -2.23 -8.51
C GLY A 127 3.50 -2.59 -9.54
N ASN A 128 3.78 -3.63 -10.34
CA ASN A 128 2.87 -4.15 -11.37
C ASN A 128 2.09 -5.40 -10.92
N ILE A 129 2.11 -5.74 -9.63
CA ILE A 129 1.52 -6.99 -9.15
C ILE A 129 0.00 -6.92 -9.18
N ASP A 130 -0.65 -7.91 -9.77
CA ASP A 130 -2.11 -7.98 -9.73
C ASP A 130 -2.61 -8.22 -8.29
N LEU A 131 -3.44 -7.31 -7.81
CA LEU A 131 -3.99 -7.39 -6.45
C LEU A 131 -5.17 -8.35 -6.37
N THR A 132 -5.80 -8.71 -7.50
CA THR A 132 -6.90 -9.69 -7.50
C THR A 132 -6.42 -11.12 -7.29
N GLU A 133 -5.13 -11.38 -7.57
CA GLU A 133 -4.50 -12.69 -7.34
C GLU A 133 -3.96 -12.85 -5.91
N MET A 134 -4.12 -11.83 -5.06
CA MET A 134 -3.62 -11.84 -3.68
C MET A 134 -4.64 -12.41 -2.70
N SER A 135 -4.13 -13.02 -1.63
CA SER A 135 -4.91 -13.51 -0.47
C SER A 135 -5.54 -12.40 0.38
N PHE A 136 -5.24 -11.12 0.08
CA PHE A 136 -5.68 -9.98 0.86
C PHE A 136 -6.40 -8.94 0.02
N LEU A 137 -7.37 -8.27 0.65
CA LEU A 137 -8.05 -7.10 0.09
C LEU A 137 -7.36 -5.82 0.56
N TYR A 138 -6.95 -4.96 -0.37
CA TYR A 138 -6.37 -3.66 -0.03
C TYR A 138 -7.37 -2.52 -0.28
N ARG A 139 -7.47 -1.61 0.69
CA ARG A 139 -8.19 -0.33 0.59
C ARG A 139 -7.31 0.76 1.20
N SER A 140 -7.41 1.97 0.66
CA SER A 140 -6.65 3.13 1.16
C SER A 140 -7.59 4.29 1.47
N ASN A 141 -7.25 5.06 2.49
CA ASN A 141 -7.80 6.40 2.69
C ASN A 141 -6.74 7.30 3.35
N ARG A 142 -7.04 8.60 3.46
CA ARG A 142 -6.09 9.60 3.95
C ARG A 142 -5.62 9.38 5.40
N LYS A 143 -6.43 8.75 6.25
CA LYS A 143 -6.13 8.54 7.68
C LYS A 143 -5.67 7.11 8.00
N ALA A 144 -5.75 6.19 7.04
CA ALA A 144 -5.54 4.76 7.23
C ALA A 144 -6.39 4.14 8.37
N TRP A 145 -7.58 4.68 8.63
CA TRP A 145 -8.53 4.17 9.63
C TRP A 145 -9.71 3.49 8.96
N MET A 146 -10.38 2.56 9.65
CA MET A 146 -11.66 2.04 9.17
C MET A 146 -12.70 3.16 9.14
N THR A 147 -13.55 3.18 8.11
CA THR A 147 -14.65 4.15 7.96
C THR A 147 -15.95 3.39 7.75
N ILE A 148 -17.09 4.04 7.99
CA ILE A 148 -18.42 3.45 7.76
C ILE A 148 -18.56 2.98 6.31
N ALA A 149 -18.09 3.77 5.34
CA ALA A 149 -18.14 3.40 3.92
C ALA A 149 -17.30 2.14 3.63
N LEU A 150 -16.03 2.12 4.07
CA LEU A 150 -15.15 0.96 3.85
C LEU A 150 -15.65 -0.30 4.56
N PHE A 151 -16.20 -0.16 5.76
CA PHE A 151 -16.80 -1.27 6.49
C PHE A 151 -18.07 -1.77 5.79
N GLY A 152 -18.89 -0.86 5.27
CA GLY A 152 -20.08 -1.16 4.48
C GLY A 152 -19.76 -1.94 3.20
N ASP A 153 -18.70 -1.56 2.48
CA ASP A 153 -18.22 -2.31 1.33
C ASP A 153 -17.74 -3.70 1.73
N TRP A 154 -16.90 -3.79 2.75
CA TRP A 154 -16.35 -5.06 3.23
C TRP A 154 -17.43 -6.04 3.71
N ILE A 155 -18.46 -5.56 4.42
CA ILE A 155 -19.52 -6.43 4.94
C ILE A 155 -20.50 -6.89 3.86
N ARG A 156 -20.71 -6.10 2.80
CA ARG A 156 -21.44 -6.54 1.60
C ARG A 156 -20.68 -7.66 0.89
N ASP A 157 -19.39 -7.48 0.66
CA ASP A 157 -18.53 -8.51 0.06
C ASP A 157 -18.59 -9.81 0.89
N LEU A 158 -18.50 -9.70 2.22
CA LEU A 158 -18.63 -10.85 3.13
C LEU A 158 -20.01 -11.52 3.02
N ASN A 159 -21.09 -10.74 2.95
CA ASN A 159 -22.45 -11.26 2.83
C ASN A 159 -22.66 -12.01 1.52
N ASP A 160 -22.20 -11.44 0.41
CA ASP A 160 -22.26 -12.06 -0.90
C ASP A 160 -21.47 -13.36 -0.90
N ASP A 161 -20.26 -13.37 -0.33
CA ASP A 161 -19.46 -14.58 -0.16
C ASP A 161 -20.18 -15.68 0.64
N MET A 162 -20.86 -15.30 1.73
CA MET A 162 -21.64 -16.24 2.54
C MET A 162 -22.88 -16.75 1.80
N SER A 163 -23.55 -15.89 1.05
CA SER A 163 -24.69 -16.23 0.19
C SER A 163 -24.30 -17.24 -0.89
N HIS A 164 -23.22 -16.98 -1.64
CA HIS A 164 -22.70 -17.89 -2.65
C HIS A 164 -22.28 -19.25 -2.07
N ARG A 165 -21.81 -19.28 -0.82
CA ARG A 165 -21.46 -20.52 -0.11
C ARG A 165 -22.66 -21.19 0.57
N ASN A 166 -23.86 -20.62 0.46
CA ASN A 166 -25.08 -21.04 1.15
C ASN A 166 -24.87 -21.19 2.67
N LYS A 167 -24.21 -20.21 3.28
CA LYS A 167 -23.94 -20.15 4.72
C LYS A 167 -24.56 -18.90 5.32
N SER A 168 -24.98 -19.00 6.57
CA SER A 168 -25.36 -17.84 7.37
C SER A 168 -24.51 -17.78 8.63
N ILE A 169 -24.00 -16.59 8.95
CA ILE A 169 -23.06 -16.39 10.06
C ILE A 169 -23.52 -15.25 10.97
N LEU A 170 -23.10 -15.32 12.23
CA LEU A 170 -23.16 -14.22 13.19
C LEU A 170 -21.79 -13.57 13.28
N LEU A 171 -21.70 -12.29 12.95
CA LEU A 171 -20.49 -11.48 13.07
C LEU A 171 -20.54 -10.65 14.35
N LEU A 172 -19.62 -10.94 15.29
CA LEU A 172 -19.47 -10.21 16.54
C LEU A 172 -18.42 -9.11 16.37
N LEU A 173 -18.77 -7.87 16.72
CA LEU A 173 -17.88 -6.71 16.61
C LEU A 173 -17.91 -5.87 17.88
N ASP A 174 -16.86 -5.12 18.13
CA ASP A 174 -16.88 -4.08 19.16
C ASP A 174 -17.74 -2.88 18.72
N ASN A 175 -18.09 -2.02 19.68
CA ASN A 175 -18.94 -0.86 19.44
C ASN A 175 -18.16 0.34 18.85
N ALA A 176 -17.31 0.09 17.84
CA ALA A 176 -16.58 1.13 17.15
C ALA A 176 -17.51 1.95 16.23
N SER A 177 -17.27 3.25 16.11
CA SER A 177 -18.11 4.14 15.29
C SER A 177 -18.11 3.79 13.79
N SER A 178 -17.08 3.09 13.31
CA SER A 178 -16.99 2.58 11.94
C SER A 178 -17.84 1.33 11.67
N HIS A 179 -18.25 0.58 12.70
CA HIS A 179 -19.03 -0.67 12.55
C HIS A 179 -20.53 -0.44 12.39
N LYS A 180 -20.94 0.81 12.16
CA LYS A 180 -22.33 1.14 11.90
C LYS A 180 -22.73 0.62 10.52
N THR A 181 -23.74 -0.25 10.48
CA THR A 181 -24.36 -0.77 9.26
C THR A 181 -25.51 0.13 8.81
N ILE A 182 -25.23 1.40 8.55
CA ILE A 182 -26.25 2.33 8.04
C ILE A 182 -26.52 1.97 6.58
N ASP A 183 -27.79 1.76 6.23
CA ASP A 183 -28.26 1.44 4.86
C ASP A 183 -27.61 0.20 4.24
N VAL A 184 -27.33 -0.83 5.04
CA VAL A 184 -26.85 -2.13 4.54
C VAL A 184 -27.84 -3.23 4.90
N GLU A 185 -28.53 -3.75 3.89
CA GLU A 185 -29.36 -4.94 4.02
C GLU A 185 -28.49 -6.19 3.85
N LEU A 186 -28.50 -7.07 4.84
CA LEU A 186 -27.69 -8.29 4.87
C LEU A 186 -28.61 -9.51 4.99
N THR A 187 -28.42 -10.50 4.11
CA THR A 187 -29.24 -11.72 4.04
C THR A 187 -28.64 -12.89 4.81
N ASN A 188 -27.31 -12.99 4.79
CA ASN A 188 -26.54 -14.14 5.26
C ASN A 188 -25.60 -13.78 6.42
N VAL A 189 -25.33 -12.50 6.63
CA VAL A 189 -24.50 -12.02 7.76
C VAL A 189 -25.39 -11.26 8.73
N ARG A 190 -25.51 -11.76 9.95
CA ARG A 190 -26.12 -11.01 11.06
C ARG A 190 -25.02 -10.37 11.88
N VAL A 191 -25.09 -9.05 12.09
CA VAL A 191 -24.14 -8.33 12.94
C VAL A 191 -24.68 -8.21 14.36
N LEU A 192 -23.83 -8.46 15.35
CA LEU A 192 -24.11 -8.15 16.75
C LEU A 192 -22.94 -7.35 17.32
N LEU A 193 -23.25 -6.15 17.81
CA LEU A 193 -22.29 -5.30 18.50
C LEU A 193 -22.22 -5.70 19.96
N LEU A 194 -21.01 -5.93 20.44
CA LEU A 194 -20.74 -6.19 21.85
C LEU A 194 -21.07 -4.94 22.69
N PRO A 195 -21.47 -5.11 23.96
CA PRO A 195 -21.69 -3.98 24.84
C PRO A 195 -20.44 -3.09 24.94
N PRO A 196 -20.63 -1.78 25.20
CA PRO A 196 -19.49 -0.90 25.39
C PRO A 196 -18.61 -1.38 26.56
N ASN A 197 -17.30 -1.20 26.43
CA ASN A 197 -16.29 -1.54 27.43
C ASN A 197 -16.15 -3.03 27.79
N THR A 198 -16.66 -3.95 26.95
CA THR A 198 -16.50 -5.41 27.19
C THR A 198 -15.41 -6.05 26.34
N THR A 199 -14.60 -5.26 25.64
CA THR A 199 -13.63 -5.76 24.65
C THR A 199 -12.65 -6.77 25.26
N SER A 200 -12.09 -6.48 26.43
CA SER A 200 -11.13 -7.37 27.09
C SER A 200 -11.72 -8.70 27.57
N VAL A 201 -13.05 -8.80 27.70
CA VAL A 201 -13.73 -9.96 28.28
C VAL A 201 -14.45 -10.79 27.22
N LEU A 202 -15.20 -10.13 26.33
CA LEU A 202 -16.10 -10.80 25.39
C LEU A 202 -15.56 -10.87 23.97
N GLN A 203 -14.47 -10.17 23.65
CA GLN A 203 -13.98 -10.04 22.28
C GLN A 203 -12.80 -11.02 22.05
N PRO A 204 -12.97 -12.08 21.24
CA PRO A 204 -11.95 -13.12 21.11
C PRO A 204 -10.66 -12.68 20.42
N LEU A 205 -10.72 -11.63 19.59
CA LEU A 205 -9.50 -11.09 18.95
C LEU A 205 -8.54 -10.52 20.00
N ASP A 206 -9.09 -9.82 21.00
CA ASP A 206 -8.39 -9.20 22.11
C ASP A 206 -8.08 -10.20 23.24
N ALA A 207 -8.81 -11.31 23.32
CA ALA A 207 -8.51 -12.44 24.23
C ALA A 207 -7.26 -13.25 23.85
N GLY A 208 -6.55 -12.89 22.78
CA GLY A 208 -5.22 -13.45 22.49
C GLY A 208 -4.89 -13.67 21.02
N ILE A 209 -5.86 -13.63 20.09
CA ILE A 209 -5.61 -13.84 18.66
C ILE A 209 -4.72 -12.72 18.11
N ILE A 210 -5.01 -11.46 18.43
CA ILE A 210 -4.18 -10.30 18.02
C ILE A 210 -2.78 -10.41 18.63
N ALA A 211 -2.66 -10.84 19.89
CA ALA A 211 -1.37 -11.01 20.55
C ALA A 211 -0.52 -12.09 19.86
N ALA A 212 -1.14 -13.23 19.51
CA ALA A 212 -0.48 -14.29 18.76
C ALA A 212 -0.03 -13.83 17.37
N LEU A 213 -0.90 -13.14 16.62
CA LEU A 213 -0.59 -12.56 15.32
C LEU A 213 0.61 -11.59 15.41
N LYS A 214 0.59 -10.66 16.36
CA LYS A 214 1.69 -9.70 16.58
C LYS A 214 3.00 -10.40 16.90
N ARG A 215 2.98 -11.47 17.70
CA ARG A 215 4.19 -12.26 18.01
C ARG A 215 4.78 -12.91 16.75
N HIS A 216 3.95 -13.49 15.88
CA HIS A 216 4.40 -14.05 14.61
C HIS A 216 4.97 -12.99 13.67
N TYR A 217 4.34 -11.81 13.61
CA TYR A 217 4.81 -10.69 12.81
C TYR A 217 6.15 -10.16 13.32
N GLN A 218 6.27 -9.96 14.63
CA GLN A 218 7.50 -9.47 15.26
C GLN A 218 8.66 -10.45 15.05
N ARG A 219 8.42 -11.76 15.11
CA ARG A 219 9.44 -12.77 14.81
C ARG A 219 10.00 -12.59 13.40
N ARG A 220 9.13 -12.43 12.39
CA ARG A 220 9.55 -12.19 11.00
C ARG A 220 10.36 -10.91 10.87
N GLN A 221 9.95 -9.86 11.56
CA GLN A 221 10.68 -8.60 11.57
C GLN A 221 12.09 -8.75 12.17
N LEU A 222 12.25 -9.55 13.24
CA LEU A 222 13.56 -9.84 13.83
C LEU A 222 14.42 -10.72 12.91
N ASP A 223 13.85 -11.78 12.34
CA ASP A 223 14.54 -12.67 11.40
C ASP A 223 15.06 -11.88 10.18
N TYR A 224 14.27 -10.93 9.68
CA TYR A 224 14.69 -10.01 8.62
C TYR A 224 15.89 -9.15 9.01
N VAL A 225 15.87 -8.55 10.21
CA VAL A 225 17.00 -7.72 10.70
C VAL A 225 18.26 -8.56 10.86
N ILE A 226 18.16 -9.77 11.42
CA ILE A 226 19.29 -10.70 11.54
C ILE A 226 19.86 -11.00 10.15
N SER A 227 19.00 -11.35 9.18
CA SER A 227 19.45 -11.66 7.80
C SER A 227 20.15 -10.48 7.11
N ARG A 228 19.75 -9.23 7.41
CA ARG A 228 20.42 -8.03 6.91
C ARG A 228 21.79 -7.84 7.55
N LEU A 229 21.89 -8.01 8.86
CA LEU A 229 23.15 -7.90 9.59
C LEU A 229 24.17 -8.96 9.13
N ASP A 230 23.70 -10.16 8.80
CA ASP A 230 24.56 -11.24 8.30
C ASP A 230 25.01 -11.04 6.84
N SER A 231 24.24 -10.31 6.02
CA SER A 231 24.48 -10.15 4.57
C SER A 231 25.12 -8.83 4.16
N GLU A 232 24.99 -7.77 4.96
CA GLU A 232 25.57 -6.47 4.65
C GLU A 232 27.04 -6.40 5.11
N SER A 233 27.93 -5.97 4.22
CA SER A 233 29.29 -5.60 4.62
C SER A 233 29.21 -4.52 5.72
N PRO A 234 30.08 -4.52 6.75
CA PRO A 234 30.00 -3.60 7.90
C PRO A 234 29.86 -2.12 7.51
N HIS A 235 30.36 -1.74 6.33
CA HIS A 235 30.26 -0.39 5.77
C HIS A 235 28.89 -0.01 5.17
N LEU A 236 28.09 -0.98 4.71
CA LEU A 236 26.75 -0.76 4.13
C LEU A 236 25.67 -0.76 5.21
N ALA A 237 25.79 -1.60 6.24
CA ALA A 237 24.90 -1.61 7.40
C ALA A 237 24.92 -0.27 8.15
N ALA A 238 26.08 0.39 8.21
CA ALA A 238 26.22 1.73 8.78
C ALA A 238 25.53 2.84 7.98
N LEU A 239 25.18 2.60 6.70
CA LEU A 239 24.47 3.55 5.82
C LEU A 239 22.94 3.36 5.85
N SER A 240 22.45 2.24 6.38
CA SER A 240 21.01 1.99 6.55
C SER A 240 20.52 2.67 7.83
N GLU A 241 19.88 3.84 7.69
CA GLU A 241 19.33 4.61 8.82
C GLU A 241 18.29 3.82 9.64
N ASN A 242 17.65 2.79 9.08
CA ASN A 242 16.69 1.94 9.78
C ASN A 242 16.69 0.49 9.26
N LEU A 243 17.28 -0.42 10.04
CA LEU A 243 17.33 -1.85 9.73
C LEU A 243 15.95 -2.51 9.63
N TYR A 244 14.95 -1.95 10.32
CA TYR A 244 13.57 -2.43 10.33
C TYR A 244 12.72 -1.91 9.17
N ALA A 245 13.26 -1.00 8.35
CA ALA A 245 12.50 -0.40 7.26
C ALA A 245 12.22 -1.42 6.15
N VAL A 246 10.93 -1.61 5.88
CA VAL A 246 10.39 -2.43 4.78
C VAL A 246 9.36 -1.64 4.00
N ASP A 247 9.14 -2.00 2.73
CA ASP A 247 8.02 -1.46 1.96
C ASP A 247 6.68 -2.07 2.42
N LEU A 248 5.59 -1.43 2.02
CA LEU A 248 4.23 -1.85 2.41
C LEU A 248 3.88 -3.26 1.93
N LEU A 249 4.34 -3.68 0.75
CA LEU A 249 4.03 -5.00 0.22
C LEU A 249 4.67 -6.09 1.09
N THR A 250 5.93 -5.89 1.46
CA THR A 250 6.66 -6.78 2.37
C THR A 250 5.95 -6.86 3.72
N ALA A 251 5.52 -5.72 4.27
CA ALA A 251 4.76 -5.70 5.53
C ALA A 251 3.42 -6.47 5.42
N ILE A 252 2.67 -6.31 4.32
CA ILE A 252 1.42 -7.04 4.12
C ILE A 252 1.65 -8.55 3.96
N ARG A 253 2.69 -8.95 3.22
CA ARG A 253 3.05 -10.38 3.10
C ARG A 253 3.42 -10.98 4.44
N TRP A 254 4.18 -10.28 5.26
CA TRP A 254 4.47 -10.74 6.61
C TRP A 254 3.22 -10.85 7.47
N LEU A 255 2.25 -9.95 7.29
CA LEU A 255 0.97 -10.02 7.98
C LEU A 255 0.18 -11.28 7.56
N ASP A 256 0.11 -11.56 6.26
CA ASP A 256 -0.57 -12.74 5.70
C ASP A 256 0.08 -14.05 6.18
N ASP A 257 1.41 -14.13 6.10
CA ASP A 257 2.18 -15.27 6.60
C ASP A 257 2.04 -15.43 8.12
N SER A 258 1.90 -14.31 8.85
CA SER A 258 1.71 -14.33 10.30
C SER A 258 0.31 -14.79 10.68
N TRP A 259 -0.70 -14.40 9.92
CA TRP A 259 -2.07 -14.89 10.09
C TRP A 259 -2.15 -16.38 9.83
N SER A 260 -1.53 -16.86 8.74
CA SER A 260 -1.44 -18.28 8.40
C SER A 260 -0.71 -19.11 9.47
N ALA A 261 0.16 -18.49 10.26
CA ALA A 261 0.87 -19.13 11.36
C ALA A 261 0.06 -19.21 12.68
N VAL A 262 -1.03 -18.43 12.82
CA VAL A 262 -1.90 -18.51 13.99
C VAL A 262 -2.67 -19.84 13.94
N SER A 263 -2.41 -20.72 14.90
CA SER A 263 -3.04 -22.04 14.88
C SER A 263 -4.54 -21.97 15.18
N PRO A 264 -5.36 -22.86 14.58
CA PRO A 264 -6.78 -22.97 14.92
C PRO A 264 -7.04 -23.21 16.40
N LYS A 265 -6.08 -23.84 17.12
CA LYS A 265 -6.19 -24.09 18.56
C LYS A 265 -6.12 -22.80 19.38
N VAL A 266 -5.27 -21.84 18.99
CA VAL A 266 -5.21 -20.52 19.64
C VAL A 266 -6.56 -19.82 19.48
N ILE A 267 -7.12 -19.81 18.27
CA ILE A 267 -8.42 -19.21 17.98
C ILE A 267 -9.50 -19.84 18.87
N GLN A 268 -9.60 -21.17 18.88
CA GLN A 268 -10.57 -21.89 19.70
C GLN A 268 -10.42 -21.59 21.20
N ASN A 269 -9.19 -21.53 21.71
CA ASN A 269 -8.93 -21.23 23.12
C ASN A 269 -9.38 -19.80 23.49
N CYS A 270 -9.12 -18.81 22.62
CA CYS A 270 -9.59 -17.43 22.83
C CYS A 270 -11.12 -17.37 22.88
N TRP A 271 -11.82 -18.03 21.96
CA TRP A 271 -13.28 -18.11 21.98
C TRP A 271 -13.81 -18.78 23.25
N ASN A 272 -13.22 -19.90 23.67
CA ASN A 272 -13.60 -20.57 24.91
C ASN A 272 -13.36 -19.67 26.14
N HIS A 273 -12.25 -18.93 26.15
CA HIS A 273 -11.91 -18.02 27.25
C HIS A 273 -12.93 -16.89 27.41
N THR A 274 -13.46 -16.35 26.31
CA THR A 274 -14.51 -15.31 26.36
C THR A 274 -15.86 -15.81 26.89
N GLY A 275 -16.08 -17.13 26.93
CA GLY A 275 -17.36 -17.72 27.34
C GLY A 275 -18.55 -17.42 26.39
N VAL A 276 -18.30 -16.78 25.24
CA VAL A 276 -19.34 -16.42 24.26
C VAL A 276 -19.90 -17.66 23.57
N LEU A 277 -19.06 -18.65 23.30
CA LEU A 277 -19.53 -19.94 22.84
C LEU A 277 -20.00 -20.74 24.07
N PRO A 278 -21.16 -21.42 23.98
CA PRO A 278 -21.57 -22.33 25.04
C PRO A 278 -20.44 -23.34 25.24
N GLU A 279 -20.01 -23.52 26.50
CA GLU A 279 -19.05 -24.56 26.81
C GLU A 279 -19.55 -25.87 26.18
N LYS A 280 -18.63 -26.69 25.65
CA LYS A 280 -18.91 -28.11 25.36
C LYS A 280 -19.56 -28.84 26.57
N SER A 281 -19.47 -28.23 27.75
CA SER A 281 -20.14 -28.53 29.00
C SER A 281 -21.66 -28.53 28.95
N LEU A 282 -22.37 -27.68 28.19
CA LEU A 282 -23.85 -27.75 28.20
C LEU A 282 -24.35 -29.05 27.56
N SER A 283 -23.70 -29.55 26.51
CA SER A 283 -24.03 -30.89 25.96
C SER A 283 -23.62 -32.04 26.88
N SER A 284 -22.52 -31.93 27.64
CA SER A 284 -22.10 -32.97 28.59
C SER A 284 -22.81 -32.90 29.95
N GLN A 285 -23.27 -31.71 30.38
CA GLN A 285 -24.08 -31.47 31.58
C GLN A 285 -25.56 -31.78 31.30
N LEU A 286 -26.10 -31.43 30.13
CA LEU A 286 -27.44 -31.86 29.70
C LEU A 286 -27.48 -33.35 29.34
N GLY A 287 -26.36 -33.92 28.86
CA GLY A 287 -26.17 -35.36 28.69
C GLY A 287 -26.19 -36.13 30.02
N ALA A 288 -25.61 -35.55 31.08
CA ALA A 288 -25.66 -36.09 32.44
C ALA A 288 -27.04 -35.92 33.12
N LEU A 289 -27.82 -34.90 32.72
CA LEU A 289 -29.20 -34.71 33.16
C LEU A 289 -30.22 -35.60 32.42
N ARG A 290 -29.83 -36.29 31.34
CA ARG A 290 -30.72 -37.14 30.54
C ARG A 290 -31.01 -38.53 31.11
N LEU A 291 -30.53 -38.86 32.31
CA LEU A 291 -30.84 -40.15 32.96
C LEU A 291 -31.79 -40.10 34.16
N ARG A 292 -32.23 -38.94 34.65
CA ARG A 292 -33.30 -38.88 35.65
C ARG A 292 -34.06 -37.56 35.60
N LEU A 293 -35.12 -37.50 34.79
CA LEU A 293 -36.48 -37.34 35.32
C LEU A 293 -37.49 -37.35 34.17
N MET A 294 -38.51 -38.19 34.34
CA MET A 294 -39.79 -38.10 33.67
C MET A 294 -40.43 -36.74 33.98
N ALA A 295 -40.56 -35.88 32.98
CA ALA A 295 -41.66 -34.93 32.82
C ALA A 295 -41.55 -34.26 31.44
N SER A 296 -42.62 -34.36 30.66
CA SER A 296 -42.73 -33.82 29.32
C SER A 296 -42.90 -32.30 29.39
N ILE A 297 -42.28 -31.56 28.47
CA ILE A 297 -42.51 -30.11 28.26
C ILE A 297 -43.98 -29.79 27.90
N ARG A 298 -44.84 -30.80 27.68
CA ARG A 298 -46.31 -30.61 27.59
C ARG A 298 -46.96 -30.10 28.87
N ASP A 299 -46.34 -30.24 30.04
CA ASP A 299 -46.97 -29.86 31.32
C ASP A 299 -46.77 -28.38 31.71
N PHE A 300 -46.17 -27.56 30.84
CA PHE A 300 -45.96 -26.12 31.09
C PHE A 300 -46.80 -25.18 30.21
N LEU A 301 -47.78 -25.70 29.46
CA LEU A 301 -48.71 -24.91 28.67
C LEU A 301 -50.17 -25.33 28.90
N ASN A 302 -50.61 -25.25 30.15
CA ASN A 302 -52.01 -24.98 30.53
C ASN A 302 -52.04 -23.74 31.41
#